data_AF-A0A350BZ26-F1
#
_entry.id   AF-A0A350BZ26-F1
#
_cell.length_a   1.000
_cell.length_b   1.000
_cell.length_c   1.000
_cell.angle_alpha   90.00
_cell.angle_beta   90.00
_cell.angle_gamma   90.00
#
_symmetry.space_group_name_H-M   'P 1'
#
loop_
_entity.id
_entity.type
_entity.pdbx_description
1 polymer ?
#
loop_
_entity_poly.entity_id
_entity_poly.type
_entity_poly.pdbx_seq_one_letter_code
_entity_poly.pdbx_strand_id
1 'polypeptide(L)'
;MAMEHPDTFAALVPVAGAANPERIGALKQLPMWIFHASDDPVIVPSYTLDPTLACLDKAGIKYRLTRYPEKQIFWQSAHFCWEVVYKDKELMEWLFSQRLGGLKKIRRKIGINSGDKKEGHAISDEINEMAAQAIEAAEFKAL
;
A
#
# COMPACT_ATOMS: atom_id res chain seq x y z
N MET A 1 14.26 5.21 4.73
CA MET A 1 13.84 5.08 3.31
C MET A 1 12.55 5.82 2.97
N ALA A 2 11.35 5.23 3.05
CA ALA A 2 10.14 5.91 2.53
C ALA A 2 9.80 7.24 3.23
N MET A 3 10.01 7.33 4.55
CA MET A 3 9.85 8.59 5.30
C MET A 3 10.92 9.66 4.96
N GLU A 4 12.02 9.28 4.33
CA GLU A 4 13.08 10.19 3.86
C GLU A 4 12.87 10.63 2.42
N HIS A 5 12.22 9.76 1.63
CA HIS A 5 11.98 9.96 0.21
C HIS A 5 10.50 9.68 -0.11
N PRO A 6 9.55 10.46 0.46
CA PRO A 6 8.12 10.17 0.37
C PRO A 6 7.55 10.26 -1.06
N ASP A 7 8.25 10.94 -1.97
CA ASP A 7 7.87 11.10 -3.37
C ASP A 7 8.50 10.07 -4.32
N THR A 8 9.23 9.09 -3.80
CA THR A 8 9.94 8.08 -4.62
C THR A 8 9.13 6.81 -4.82
N PHE A 9 8.33 6.40 -3.83
CA PHE A 9 7.65 5.10 -3.83
C PHE A 9 6.18 5.24 -4.19
N ALA A 10 5.65 4.28 -4.96
CA ALA A 10 4.23 4.24 -5.31
C ALA A 10 3.36 3.64 -4.19
N ALA A 11 3.92 2.73 -3.39
CA ALA A 11 3.27 2.09 -2.25
C ALA A 11 4.30 1.42 -1.33
N LEU A 12 3.85 0.95 -0.17
CA LEU A 12 4.66 0.27 0.83
C LEU A 12 4.05 -1.06 1.25
N VAL A 13 4.91 -2.06 1.45
CA VAL A 13 4.55 -3.36 2.06
C VAL A 13 5.48 -3.63 3.25
N PRO A 14 5.27 -2.99 4.41
CA PRO A 14 6.03 -3.29 5.61
C PRO A 14 5.63 -4.66 6.17
N VAL A 15 6.60 -5.52 6.43
CA VAL A 15 6.40 -6.85 7.01
C VAL A 15 7.26 -6.99 8.27
N ALA A 16 6.66 -7.41 9.38
CA ALA A 16 7.33 -7.62 10.68
C ALA A 16 8.22 -6.42 11.10
N GLY A 17 7.66 -5.21 11.07
CA GLY A 17 8.41 -3.97 11.25
C GLY A 17 7.72 -2.91 12.10
N ALA A 18 8.39 -1.76 12.23
CA ALA A 18 7.91 -0.58 12.97
C ALA A 18 8.19 0.70 12.17
N ALA A 19 7.60 1.82 12.60
CA ALA A 19 7.90 3.14 12.04
C ALA A 19 8.36 4.12 13.14
N ASN A 20 9.14 5.13 12.75
CA ASN A 20 9.48 6.25 13.62
C ASN A 20 8.25 7.17 13.77
N PRO A 21 7.67 7.32 14.98
CA PRO A 21 6.49 8.16 15.21
C PRO A 21 6.67 9.62 14.77
N GLU A 22 7.87 10.18 14.93
CA GLU A 22 8.15 11.60 14.63
C GLU A 22 8.09 11.90 13.13
N ARG A 23 8.34 10.89 12.29
CA ARG A 23 8.41 11.04 10.83
C ARG A 23 7.24 10.40 10.08
N ILE A 24 6.31 9.77 10.81
CA ILE A 24 5.24 8.98 10.22
C ILE A 24 4.30 9.80 9.32
N GLY A 25 4.18 11.10 9.58
CA GLY A 25 3.41 12.05 8.77
C GLY A 25 3.85 12.11 7.30
N ALA A 26 5.11 11.79 7.00
CA ALA A 26 5.63 11.73 5.64
C ALA A 26 4.93 10.64 4.79
N LEU A 27 4.31 9.64 5.42
CA LEU A 27 3.66 8.52 4.74
C LEU A 27 2.21 8.80 4.32
N LYS A 28 1.66 9.99 4.60
CA LYS A 28 0.22 10.29 4.47
C LYS A 28 -0.39 10.04 3.09
N GLN A 29 0.41 10.15 2.04
CA GLN A 29 -0.05 9.95 0.65
C GLN A 29 0.36 8.60 0.06
N LEU A 30 1.06 7.76 0.83
CA LEU A 30 1.55 6.47 0.37
C LEU A 30 0.55 5.37 0.74
N PRO A 31 -0.06 4.70 -0.26
CA PRO A 31 -0.78 3.47 -0.03
C PRO A 31 0.14 2.47 0.68
N MET A 32 -0.35 1.85 1.75
CA MET A 32 0.43 0.87 2.50
C MET A 32 -0.42 -0.31 2.93
N TRP A 33 0.18 -1.50 2.87
CA TRP A 33 -0.36 -2.73 3.40
C TRP A 33 0.65 -3.35 4.35
N ILE A 34 0.31 -3.35 5.64
CA ILE A 34 1.17 -3.78 6.73
C ILE A 34 0.87 -5.24 7.07
N PHE A 35 1.90 -6.04 7.29
CA PHE A 35 1.79 -7.46 7.64
C PHE A 35 2.62 -7.80 8.88
N HIS A 36 2.06 -8.62 9.77
CA HIS A 36 2.77 -9.08 10.97
C HIS A 36 2.11 -10.33 11.54
N ALA A 37 2.88 -11.23 12.16
CA ALA A 37 2.33 -12.28 13.03
C ALA A 37 2.08 -11.77 14.46
N SER A 38 0.96 -12.17 15.07
CA SER A 38 0.58 -11.75 16.42
C SER A 38 1.56 -12.24 17.49
N ASP A 39 2.16 -13.41 17.23
CA ASP A 39 3.13 -14.09 18.08
C ASP A 39 4.57 -13.98 17.56
N ASP A 40 4.90 -12.94 16.77
CA ASP A 40 6.28 -12.68 16.35
C ASP A 40 7.20 -12.53 17.59
N PRO A 41 8.16 -13.45 17.81
CA PRO A 41 8.99 -13.45 19.01
C PRO A 41 10.18 -12.49 18.90
N VAL A 42 10.48 -11.96 17.70
CA VAL A 42 11.64 -11.10 17.44
C VAL A 42 11.21 -9.64 17.42
N ILE A 43 10.22 -9.32 16.60
CA ILE A 43 9.64 -7.97 16.50
C ILE A 43 8.27 -8.02 17.16
N VAL A 44 8.28 -7.99 18.48
CA VAL A 44 7.08 -8.20 19.31
C VAL A 44 6.04 -7.10 19.03
N PRO A 45 4.83 -7.43 18.54
CA PRO A 45 3.85 -6.44 18.07
C PRO A 45 3.46 -5.38 19.11
N SER A 46 3.33 -5.77 20.38
CA SER A 46 2.92 -4.86 21.46
C SER A 46 3.92 -3.73 21.71
N TYR A 47 5.20 -3.94 21.42
CA TYR A 47 6.25 -2.92 21.57
C TYR A 47 6.56 -2.16 20.27
N THR A 48 6.05 -2.62 19.12
CA THR A 48 6.48 -2.16 17.79
C THR A 48 5.32 -1.78 16.89
N LEU A 49 4.56 -2.77 16.42
CA LEU A 49 3.42 -2.60 15.52
C LEU A 49 2.31 -1.78 16.19
N ASP A 50 1.87 -2.15 17.41
CA ASP A 50 0.73 -1.51 18.06
C ASP A 50 0.96 0.00 18.29
N PRO A 51 2.13 0.45 18.80
CA PRO A 51 2.47 1.88 18.84
C PRO A 51 2.51 2.54 17.46
N THR A 52 3.01 1.83 16.43
CA THR A 52 3.06 2.33 15.06
C THR A 52 1.66 2.56 14.49
N LEU A 53 0.75 1.60 14.66
CA LEU A 53 -0.65 1.71 14.23
C LEU A 53 -1.35 2.88 14.92
N ALA A 54 -1.18 3.02 16.24
CA ALA A 54 -1.72 4.15 16.99
C ALA A 54 -1.21 5.51 16.45
N CYS A 55 0.06 5.59 16.04
CA CYS A 55 0.61 6.79 15.42
C CYS A 55 0.03 7.06 14.02
N LEU A 56 -0.17 6.01 13.20
CA LEU A 56 -0.81 6.13 11.89
C LEU A 56 -2.26 6.62 12.02
N ASP A 57 -3.01 6.05 12.96
CA ASP A 57 -4.40 6.42 13.26
C ASP A 57 -4.49 7.87 13.71
N LYS A 58 -3.63 8.28 14.66
CA LYS A 58 -3.55 9.66 15.15
C LYS A 58 -3.20 10.66 14.03
N ALA A 59 -2.37 10.25 13.07
CA ALA A 59 -2.01 11.06 11.91
C ALA A 59 -3.08 11.05 10.80
N GLY A 60 -4.15 10.26 10.95
CA GLY A 60 -5.22 10.11 9.96
C GLY A 60 -4.75 9.42 8.67
N ILE A 61 -3.70 8.59 8.76
CA ILE A 61 -3.13 7.87 7.63
C ILE A 61 -3.91 6.57 7.45
N LYS A 62 -4.36 6.31 6.22
CA LYS A 62 -5.08 5.06 5.89
C LYS A 62 -4.09 3.98 5.48
N TYR A 63 -4.30 2.78 6.00
CA TYR A 63 -3.50 1.59 5.72
C TYR A 63 -4.38 0.36 5.64
N ARG A 64 -3.90 -0.67 4.95
CA ARG A 64 -4.39 -2.05 5.10
C ARG A 64 -3.53 -2.76 6.14
N LEU A 65 -4.14 -3.66 6.90
CA LEU A 65 -3.43 -4.47 7.89
C LEU A 65 -3.88 -5.93 7.75
N THR A 66 -2.90 -6.81 7.62
CA THR A 66 -3.10 -8.26 7.79
C THR A 66 -2.26 -8.69 8.98
N ARG A 67 -2.94 -9.04 10.08
CA ARG A 67 -2.30 -9.59 11.27
C ARG A 67 -2.61 -11.09 11.34
N TYR A 68 -1.59 -11.93 11.22
CA TYR A 68 -1.76 -13.38 11.36
C TYR A 68 -1.99 -13.75 12.82
N PRO A 69 -3.07 -14.47 13.17
CA PRO A 69 -3.28 -15.00 14.51
C PRO A 69 -2.11 -15.87 15.00
N GLU A 70 -2.00 -15.97 16.32
CA GLU A 70 -0.98 -16.80 16.96
C GLU A 70 -1.03 -18.25 16.47
N LYS A 71 0.13 -18.90 16.40
CA LYS A 71 0.31 -20.31 16.02
C LYS A 71 -0.13 -20.65 14.59
N GLN A 72 -0.47 -19.66 13.76
CA GLN A 72 -0.75 -19.89 12.34
C GLN A 72 0.55 -20.08 11.54
N ILE A 73 1.64 -19.43 11.97
CA ILE A 73 2.97 -19.51 11.34
C ILE A 73 3.93 -20.06 12.38
N PHE A 74 4.24 -21.35 12.27
CA PHE A 74 5.01 -22.08 13.29
C PHE A 74 6.45 -22.40 12.86
N TRP A 75 6.67 -22.74 11.59
CA TRP A 75 7.99 -23.15 11.08
C TRP A 75 8.50 -22.16 10.02
N GLN A 76 9.74 -21.66 10.08
CA GLN A 76 10.72 -21.82 11.17
C GLN A 76 10.48 -20.88 12.37
N SER A 77 9.68 -19.83 12.21
CA SER A 77 9.28 -18.87 13.26
C SER A 77 8.11 -18.02 12.78
N ALA A 78 7.22 -17.59 13.68
CA ALA A 78 6.18 -16.60 13.38
C ALA A 78 6.75 -15.28 12.84
N HIS A 79 8.00 -14.95 13.21
CA HIS A 79 8.73 -13.81 12.66
C HIS A 79 8.83 -13.87 11.13
N PHE A 80 8.95 -15.08 10.56
CA PHE A 80 9.12 -15.31 9.13
C PHE A 80 7.81 -15.25 8.34
N CYS A 81 6.86 -14.43 8.80
CA CYS A 81 5.54 -14.29 8.18
C CYS A 81 5.60 -13.82 6.72
N TRP A 82 6.71 -13.19 6.29
CA TRP A 82 6.95 -12.83 4.89
C TRP A 82 6.84 -13.99 3.91
N GLU A 83 7.11 -15.23 4.34
CA GLU A 83 6.96 -16.41 3.47
C GLU A 83 5.52 -16.61 2.99
N VAL A 84 4.53 -16.26 3.82
CA VAL A 84 3.11 -16.33 3.47
C VAL A 84 2.70 -15.08 2.71
N VAL A 85 3.14 -13.91 3.19
CA VAL A 85 2.83 -12.60 2.60
C VAL A 85 3.19 -12.55 1.12
N TYR A 86 4.42 -12.93 0.75
CA TYR A 86 4.86 -12.83 -0.65
C TYR A 86 4.36 -13.95 -1.56
N LYS A 87 3.63 -14.94 -1.02
CA LYS A 87 2.89 -15.93 -1.81
C LYS A 87 1.45 -15.50 -2.08
N ASP A 88 0.98 -14.44 -1.43
CA ASP A 88 -0.36 -13.91 -1.58
C ASP A 88 -0.53 -13.22 -2.94
N LYS A 89 -1.43 -13.76 -3.76
CA LYS A 89 -1.76 -13.18 -5.07
C LYS A 89 -2.48 -11.85 -4.93
N GLU A 90 -3.33 -11.69 -3.91
CA GLU A 90 -4.06 -10.44 -3.69
C GLU A 90 -3.10 -9.30 -3.36
N LEU A 91 -2.05 -9.59 -2.57
CA LEU A 91 -0.99 -8.62 -2.31
C LEU A 91 -0.30 -8.21 -3.61
N MET A 92 0.06 -9.16 -4.47
CA MET A 92 0.75 -8.87 -5.73
C MET A 92 -0.13 -8.03 -6.65
N GLU A 93 -1.38 -8.42 -6.85
CA GLU A 93 -2.37 -7.66 -7.64
C GLU A 93 -2.55 -6.24 -7.08
N TRP A 94 -2.70 -6.12 -5.75
CA TRP A 94 -2.82 -4.82 -5.09
C TRP A 94 -1.58 -3.97 -5.29
N LEU A 95 -0.38 -4.53 -5.09
CA LEU A 95 0.89 -3.81 -5.17
C LEU A 95 1.16 -3.31 -6.60
N PHE A 96 0.95 -4.16 -7.60
CA PHE A 96 1.15 -3.80 -9.01
C PHE A 96 0.07 -2.88 -9.57
N SER A 97 -1.07 -2.71 -8.88
CA SER A 97 -2.06 -1.68 -9.23
C SER A 97 -1.65 -0.26 -8.78
N GLN A 98 -0.68 -0.12 -7.87
CA GLN A 98 -0.29 1.18 -7.32
C GLN A 98 0.52 2.01 -8.33
N ARG A 99 0.42 3.35 -8.24
CA ARG A 99 1.12 4.29 -9.14
C ARG A 99 1.64 5.50 -8.35
N LEU A 100 2.82 5.98 -8.73
CA LEU A 100 3.48 7.10 -8.07
C LEU A 100 2.63 8.38 -8.16
N GLY A 101 2.26 8.94 -7.00
CA GLY A 101 1.42 10.14 -6.89
C GLY A 101 -0.09 9.91 -6.91
N GLY A 102 -0.54 8.65 -6.94
CA GLY A 102 -1.96 8.27 -6.92
C GLY A 102 -2.79 8.82 -8.09
N LEU A 103 -4.10 8.52 -8.09
CA LEU A 103 -5.04 8.98 -9.12
C LEU A 103 -5.05 10.51 -9.29
N LYS A 104 -4.73 11.29 -8.25
CA LYS A 104 -4.71 12.76 -8.31
C LYS A 104 -3.57 13.32 -9.15
N LYS A 105 -2.35 12.77 -9.06
CA LYS A 105 -1.20 13.25 -9.86
C LYS A 105 -1.33 12.80 -11.31
N ILE A 106 -1.91 11.62 -11.55
CA ILE A 106 -2.28 11.13 -12.89
C ILE A 106 -3.37 12.02 -13.49
N ARG A 107 -4.50 12.24 -12.81
CA ARG A 107 -5.59 13.13 -13.23
C ARG A 107 -5.11 14.52 -13.60
N ARG A 108 -4.23 15.11 -12.78
CA ARG A 108 -3.60 16.41 -13.08
C ARG A 108 -2.67 16.36 -14.29
N LYS A 109 -1.96 15.25 -14.52
CA LYS A 109 -1.07 15.07 -15.69
C LYS A 109 -1.84 14.87 -17.00
N ILE A 110 -3.05 14.31 -16.95
CA ILE A 110 -3.97 14.15 -18.09
C ILE A 110 -5.01 15.28 -18.21
N GLY A 111 -4.85 16.37 -17.44
CA GLY A 111 -5.69 17.58 -17.57
C GLY A 111 -7.08 17.52 -16.90
N ILE A 112 -7.40 16.49 -16.11
CA ILE A 112 -8.68 16.35 -15.40
C ILE A 112 -8.57 17.00 -14.02
N ASN A 113 -9.16 18.18 -13.87
CA ASN A 113 -9.19 18.90 -12.59
C ASN A 113 -10.28 18.33 -11.67
N SER A 114 -10.06 18.47 -10.36
CA SER A 114 -10.94 17.91 -9.31
C SER A 114 -12.33 18.56 -9.21
N GLY A 115 -12.74 19.33 -10.22
CA GLY A 115 -13.97 20.12 -10.24
C GLY A 115 -15.12 19.55 -11.08
N ASP A 116 -14.87 18.58 -11.96
CA ASP A 116 -15.92 18.08 -12.87
C ASP A 116 -16.75 16.98 -12.19
N LYS A 117 -17.56 17.39 -11.21
CA LYS A 117 -18.74 16.61 -10.82
C LYS A 117 -19.88 16.95 -11.77
N LYS A 118 -20.11 16.16 -12.83
CA LYS A 118 -21.46 15.92 -13.38
C LYS A 118 -21.59 14.52 -13.99
N GLU A 119 -22.62 13.82 -13.51
CA GLU A 119 -23.37 12.68 -14.09
C GLU A 119 -22.53 11.58 -14.76
N GLY A 120 -22.21 10.46 -14.10
CA GLY A 120 -23.18 9.43 -13.69
C GLY A 120 -23.19 8.29 -14.72
N HIS A 121 -22.39 7.25 -14.47
CA HIS A 121 -22.25 5.97 -15.19
C HIS A 121 -21.45 5.90 -16.51
N ALA A 122 -21.63 6.77 -17.51
CA ALA A 122 -20.95 6.55 -18.80
C ALA A 122 -19.42 6.83 -18.78
N ILE A 123 -19.01 7.89 -18.07
CA ILE A 123 -17.62 8.36 -18.06
C ILE A 123 -16.70 7.38 -17.30
N SER A 124 -17.21 6.65 -16.30
CA SER A 124 -16.39 5.68 -15.56
C SER A 124 -15.96 4.50 -16.42
N ASP A 125 -16.84 4.05 -17.33
CA ASP A 125 -16.57 2.89 -18.18
C ASP A 125 -15.61 3.26 -19.31
N GLU A 126 -15.80 4.42 -19.94
CA GLU A 126 -14.85 4.97 -20.91
C GLU A 126 -13.47 5.23 -20.28
N ILE A 127 -13.41 5.72 -19.03
CA ILE A 127 -12.13 5.91 -18.32
C ILE A 127 -11.44 4.57 -18.03
N ASN A 128 -12.21 3.55 -17.63
CA ASN A 128 -11.65 2.22 -17.37
C ASN A 128 -11.14 1.58 -18.68
N GLU A 129 -11.85 1.78 -19.79
CA GLU A 129 -11.47 1.31 -21.10
C GLU A 129 -10.23 2.03 -21.65
N MET A 130 -10.16 3.36 -21.51
CA MET A 130 -8.96 4.14 -21.87
C MET A 130 -7.75 3.78 -21.00
N ALA A 131 -7.96 3.51 -19.72
CA ALA A 131 -6.90 3.05 -18.82
C ALA A 131 -6.40 1.65 -19.21
N ALA A 132 -7.30 0.74 -19.58
CA ALA A 132 -6.94 -0.60 -20.08
C ALA A 132 -6.15 -0.52 -21.39
N GLN A 133 -6.59 0.29 -22.35
CA GLN A 133 -5.88 0.50 -23.63
C GLN A 133 -4.49 1.12 -23.44
N ALA A 134 -4.34 2.05 -22.48
CA ALA A 134 -3.05 2.64 -22.16
C ALA A 134 -2.09 1.65 -21.48
N ILE A 135 -2.62 0.67 -20.74
CA ILE A 135 -1.83 -0.42 -20.13
C ILE A 135 -1.35 -1.38 -21.22
N GLU A 136 -2.24 -1.82 -22.11
CA GLU A 136 -1.92 -2.73 -23.22
C GLU A 136 -0.87 -2.11 -24.18
N ALA A 137 -0.99 -0.82 -24.48
CA ALA A 137 -0.01 -0.10 -25.30
C ALA A 137 1.36 0.05 -24.61
N ALA A 138 1.41 0.07 -23.28
CA ALA A 138 2.66 0.12 -22.53
C ALA A 138 3.35 -1.25 -22.45
N GLU A 139 2.58 -2.33 -22.38
CA GLU A 139 3.08 -3.71 -22.42
C GLU A 139 3.65 -4.06 -23.80
N PHE A 140 3.00 -3.62 -24.89
CA PHE A 140 3.49 -3.82 -26.26
C PHE A 140 4.82 -3.10 -26.55
N LYS A 141 5.11 -2.01 -25.83
CA LYS A 141 6.36 -1.23 -25.98
C LYS A 141 7.52 -1.78 -25.15
N ALA A 142 7.26 -2.73 -24.26
CA ALA A 142 8.24 -3.35 -23.39
C ALA A 142 8.77 -4.70 -23.93
N LEU A 143 8.24 -5.16 -25.07
CA LEU A 143 8.77 -6.25 -25.92
C LEU A 143 9.69 -5.69 -27.00
#